data_AF-A0A2E8DXB5-F1
#
_entry.id   AF-A0A2E8DXB5-F1
#
_cell.length_a   1.000
_cell.length_b   1.000
_cell.length_c   1.000
_cell.angle_alpha   90.00
_cell.angle_beta   90.00
_cell.angle_gamma   90.00
#
_symmetry.space_group_name_H-M   'P 1'
#
loop_
_entity.id
_entity.type
_entity.pdbx_description
1 polymer ?
#
loop_
_entity_poly.entity_id
_entity_poly.type
_entity_poly.pdbx_seq_one_letter_code
_entity_poly.pdbx_strand_id
1 'polypeptide(L)'
;MSQNKIGALIFLVLSIFYGYLASQIPDATGLESPVKPATLPLLLSISGVAVSILILLLPSQEVKVNLVLDRNNLFRVVGLLVSMVIYGLTLSILGFFLATVLFLITGFWVMGIREQKVLFSLPVIVATFFWLVLTKILSIHLDSGWISWLLSKFSD
;
A
#
# COMPACT_ATOMS: atom_id res chain seq x y z
N MET A 1 24.77 -13.34 -12.84
CA MET A 1 23.77 -12.24 -12.73
C MET A 1 23.27 -12.24 -11.29
N SER A 2 23.39 -11.13 -10.55
CA SER A 2 23.01 -11.14 -9.12
C SER A 2 21.51 -11.41 -8.97
N GLN A 3 21.13 -12.08 -7.88
CA GLN A 3 19.72 -12.39 -7.57
C GLN A 3 18.82 -11.14 -7.64
N ASN A 4 19.37 -9.99 -7.23
CA ASN A 4 18.70 -8.70 -7.30
C ASN A 4 18.36 -8.27 -8.74
N LYS A 5 19.25 -8.51 -9.71
CA LYS A 5 19.01 -8.17 -11.12
C LYS A 5 17.96 -9.07 -11.78
N ILE A 6 17.91 -10.34 -11.38
CA ILE A 6 16.87 -11.27 -11.83
C ILE A 6 15.52 -10.85 -11.28
N GLY A 7 15.45 -10.52 -9.98
CA GLY A 7 14.23 -9.98 -9.36
C GLY A 7 13.76 -8.69 -10.03
N ALA A 8 14.68 -7.77 -10.33
CA ALA A 8 14.38 -6.53 -11.02
C ALA A 8 13.85 -6.74 -12.44
N LEU A 9 14.37 -7.71 -13.20
CA LEU A 9 13.83 -8.05 -14.53
C LEU A 9 12.41 -8.61 -14.45
N ILE A 10 12.16 -9.53 -13.52
CA ILE A 10 10.82 -10.08 -13.31
C ILE A 10 9.86 -8.95 -12.91
N PHE A 11 10.26 -8.10 -11.97
CA PHE A 11 9.46 -6.97 -11.52
C PHE A 11 9.23 -5.92 -12.62
N LEU A 12 10.20 -5.70 -13.51
CA LEU A 12 10.07 -4.85 -14.69
C LEU A 12 9.00 -5.38 -15.65
N VAL A 13 9.08 -6.66 -16.01
CA VAL A 13 8.10 -7.32 -16.91
C VAL A 13 6.71 -7.26 -16.30
N LEU A 14 6.57 -7.57 -15.01
CA LEU A 14 5.30 -7.47 -14.28
C LEU A 14 4.75 -6.04 -14.28
N SER A 15 5.61 -5.04 -14.07
CA SER A 15 5.20 -3.63 -14.06
C SER A 15 4.68 -3.20 -15.43
N ILE A 16 5.41 -3.52 -16.51
CA ILE A 16 4.99 -3.20 -17.89
C ILE A 16 3.67 -3.90 -18.22
N PHE A 17 3.57 -5.19 -17.91
CA PHE A 17 2.35 -5.96 -18.17
C PHE A 17 1.15 -5.41 -17.37
N TYR A 18 1.37 -5.05 -16.10
CA TYR A 18 0.35 -4.41 -15.27
C TYR A 18 -0.08 -3.05 -15.84
N GLY A 19 0.86 -2.23 -16.32
CA GLY A 19 0.55 -0.97 -16.99
C GLY A 19 -0.26 -1.14 -18.27
N TYR A 20 0.05 -2.17 -19.05
CA TYR A 20 -0.74 -2.54 -20.24
C TYR A 20 -2.16 -2.94 -19.86
N LEU A 21 -2.35 -3.76 -18.81
CA LEU A 21 -3.70 -4.09 -18.34
C LEU A 21 -4.43 -2.86 -17.79
N ALA A 22 -3.72 -1.98 -17.09
CA ALA A 22 -4.27 -0.74 -16.55
C ALA A 22 -4.77 0.22 -17.65
N SER A 23 -4.07 0.30 -18.79
CA SER A 23 -4.51 1.15 -19.90
C SER A 23 -5.79 0.68 -20.58
N GLN A 24 -6.18 -0.58 -20.36
CA GLN A 24 -7.42 -1.16 -20.89
C GLN A 24 -8.63 -0.94 -19.96
N ILE A 25 -8.43 -0.33 -18.78
CA ILE A 25 -9.53 -0.06 -17.84
C ILE A 25 -10.48 0.98 -18.48
N PRO A 26 -11.77 0.65 -18.68
CA PRO A 26 -12.73 1.59 -19.24
C PRO A 26 -12.88 2.83 -18.36
N ASP A 27 -13.07 3.98 -18.99
CA ASP A 27 -13.46 5.19 -18.28
C ASP A 27 -14.85 4.95 -17.65
N ALA A 28 -15.03 5.41 -16.40
CA ALA A 28 -16.29 5.25 -15.69
C ALA A 28 -17.37 6.11 -16.36
N THR A 29 -18.21 5.49 -17.20
CA THR A 29 -19.28 6.17 -17.92
C THR A 29 -20.38 6.60 -16.95
N GLY A 30 -20.66 7.90 -16.85
CA GLY A 30 -21.79 8.45 -16.07
C GLY A 30 -21.43 9.18 -14.78
N LEU A 31 -20.14 9.27 -14.44
CA LEU A 31 -19.63 10.13 -13.36
C LEU A 31 -18.54 11.00 -13.96
N GLU A 32 -18.73 12.33 -13.98
CA GLU A 32 -17.63 13.28 -14.23
C GLU A 32 -16.68 13.25 -13.03
N SER A 33 -15.89 12.17 -12.92
CA SER A 33 -14.85 12.05 -11.92
C SER A 33 -13.62 12.83 -12.40
N PRO A 34 -13.03 13.71 -11.57
CA PRO A 34 -11.81 14.44 -11.91
C PRO A 34 -10.62 13.53 -12.29
N VAL A 35 -10.66 12.26 -11.85
CA VAL A 35 -9.59 11.29 -12.06
C VAL A 35 -10.14 9.98 -12.62
N LYS A 36 -9.42 9.43 -13.60
CA LYS A 36 -9.74 8.16 -14.25
C LYS A 36 -9.48 6.98 -13.30
N PRO A 37 -10.28 5.90 -13.36
CA PRO A 37 -10.03 4.69 -12.59
C PRO A 37 -8.63 4.09 -12.84
N ALA A 38 -8.10 4.27 -14.06
CA ALA A 38 -6.79 3.78 -14.47
C ALA A 38 -5.60 4.55 -13.87
N THR A 39 -5.80 5.74 -13.28
CA THR A 39 -4.69 6.62 -12.87
C THR A 39 -3.81 6.00 -11.80
N LEU A 40 -4.39 5.41 -10.74
CA LEU A 40 -3.63 4.74 -9.68
C LEU A 40 -2.84 3.52 -10.19
N PRO A 41 -3.46 2.57 -10.91
CA PRO A 41 -2.75 1.47 -11.56
C PRO A 41 -1.60 1.93 -12.47
N LEU A 42 -1.82 2.97 -13.28
CA LEU A 42 -0.80 3.47 -14.20
C LEU A 42 0.38 4.11 -13.46
N LEU A 43 0.13 4.90 -12.41
CA LEU A 43 1.19 5.46 -11.56
C LEU A 43 2.03 4.36 -10.90
N LEU A 44 1.39 3.31 -10.39
CA LEU A 44 2.08 2.16 -9.83
C LEU A 44 2.96 1.47 -10.87
N SER A 45 2.43 1.23 -12.08
CA SER A 45 3.21 0.67 -13.20
C SER A 45 4.44 1.53 -13.51
N ILE A 46 4.28 2.84 -13.68
CA ILE A 46 5.38 3.76 -14.00
C ILE A 46 6.45 3.74 -12.90
N SER A 47 6.03 3.81 -11.63
CA SER A 47 6.95 3.77 -10.49
C SER A 47 7.70 2.43 -10.42
N GLY A 48 7.02 1.30 -10.66
CA GLY A 48 7.62 -0.03 -10.69
C GLY A 48 8.65 -0.19 -11.81
N VAL A 49 8.35 0.33 -13.00
CA VAL A 49 9.30 0.38 -14.12
C VAL A 49 10.51 1.23 -13.75
N ALA A 50 10.32 2.43 -13.20
CA ALA A 50 11.40 3.32 -12.80
C ALA A 50 12.32 2.67 -11.75
N VAL A 51 11.74 2.08 -10.69
CA VAL A 51 12.49 1.38 -9.64
C VAL A 51 13.25 0.18 -10.20
N SER A 52 12.64 -0.60 -11.09
CA SER A 52 13.30 -1.76 -11.70
C SER A 52 14.50 -1.35 -12.55
N ILE A 53 14.36 -0.29 -13.37
CA ILE A 53 15.45 0.27 -14.16
C ILE A 53 16.57 0.77 -13.25
N LEU A 54 16.25 1.49 -12.18
CA LEU A 54 17.24 1.94 -11.19
C LEU A 54 18.01 0.75 -10.62
N ILE A 55 17.35 -0.33 -10.18
CA ILE A 55 18.02 -1.52 -9.64
C ILE A 55 18.93 -2.20 -10.67
N LEU A 56 18.55 -2.19 -11.96
CA LEU A 56 19.37 -2.78 -13.03
C LEU A 56 20.63 -1.96 -13.34
N LEU A 57 20.52 -0.63 -13.29
CA LEU A 57 21.62 0.30 -13.53
C LEU A 57 22.58 0.42 -12.35
N LEU A 58 22.07 0.36 -11.12
CA LEU A 58 22.90 0.48 -9.93
C LEU A 58 23.82 -0.74 -9.77
N PRO A 59 25.08 -0.54 -9.29
CA PRO A 59 25.97 -1.64 -8.98
C PRO A 59 25.36 -2.49 -7.87
N SER A 60 25.09 -3.75 -8.18
CA SER A 60 24.56 -4.70 -7.21
C SER A 60 25.67 -5.04 -6.23
N GLN A 61 25.54 -4.60 -4.98
CA GLN A 61 26.32 -5.21 -3.91
C GLN A 61 25.81 -6.66 -3.74
N GLU A 62 26.73 -7.62 -3.67
CA GLU A 62 26.39 -8.99 -3.29
C GLU A 62 26.06 -9.02 -1.81
N VAL A 63 24.85 -8.58 -1.47
CA VAL A 63 24.25 -8.93 -0.19
C VAL A 63 23.99 -10.42 -0.28
N LYS A 64 24.80 -11.23 0.42
CA LYS A 64 24.50 -12.64 0.64
C LYS A 64 23.18 -12.71 1.41
N VAL A 65 22.08 -12.76 0.68
CA VAL A 65 20.77 -13.04 1.25
C VAL A 65 20.82 -14.50 1.67
N ASN A 66 21.08 -14.71 2.96
CA ASN A 66 20.89 -16.03 3.54
C ASN A 66 19.39 -16.32 3.46
N LEU A 67 18.97 -17.05 2.43
CA LEU A 67 17.60 -17.53 2.24
C LEU A 67 17.25 -18.63 3.26
N VAL A 68 17.83 -18.57 4.46
CA VAL A 68 17.36 -19.33 5.60
C VAL A 68 16.09 -18.65 6.04
N LEU A 69 14.95 -19.17 5.58
CA LEU A 69 13.64 -18.87 6.12
C LEU A 69 13.63 -19.29 7.59
N ASP A 70 14.15 -18.42 8.45
CA ASP A 70 14.03 -18.59 9.89
C ASP A 70 12.54 -18.62 10.23
N ARG A 71 12.15 -19.56 11.10
CA ARG A 71 10.77 -19.75 11.53
C ARG A 71 10.16 -18.44 12.03
N ASN A 72 10.99 -17.61 12.69
CA ASN A 72 10.60 -16.30 13.18
C ASN A 72 10.25 -15.30 12.05
N ASN A 73 10.98 -15.33 10.93
CA ASN A 73 10.68 -14.51 9.76
C ASN A 73 9.38 -14.97 9.09
N LEU A 74 9.15 -16.28 9.02
CA LEU A 74 7.89 -16.81 8.47
C LEU A 74 6.68 -16.35 9.30
N PHE A 75 6.76 -16.38 10.63
CA PHE A 75 5.69 -15.85 11.48
C PHE A 75 5.43 -14.36 11.26
N ARG A 76 6.46 -13.55 11.06
CA ARG A 76 6.30 -12.12 10.76
C ARG A 76 5.58 -11.90 9.43
N VAL A 77 5.99 -12.62 8.38
CA VAL A 77 5.35 -12.54 7.06
C VAL A 77 3.89 -12.97 7.15
N VAL A 78 3.60 -14.11 7.78
CA VAL A 78 2.22 -14.59 7.96
C VAL A 78 1.40 -13.59 8.79
N GLY A 79 1.96 -13.05 9.87
CA GLY A 79 1.29 -12.05 10.69
C GLY A 79 0.94 -10.77 9.90
N LEU A 80 1.85 -10.31 9.04
CA LEU A 80 1.59 -9.17 8.16
C LEU A 80 0.50 -9.47 7.12
N LEU A 81 0.52 -10.65 6.51
CA LEU A 81 -0.50 -11.08 5.55
C LEU A 81 -1.88 -11.18 6.19
N VAL A 82 -1.98 -11.78 7.39
CA VAL A 82 -3.24 -11.83 8.15
C VAL A 82 -3.72 -10.42 8.50
N SER A 83 -2.81 -9.54 8.93
CA SER A 83 -3.13 -8.14 9.21
C SER A 83 -3.67 -7.41 7.97
N MET A 84 -3.13 -7.68 6.78
CA MET A 84 -3.65 -7.10 5.52
C MET A 84 -5.08 -7.57 5.21
N VAL A 85 -5.40 -8.83 5.47
CA VAL A 85 -6.78 -9.33 5.29
C VAL A 85 -7.73 -8.66 6.28
N ILE A 86 -7.33 -8.57 7.56
CA ILE A 86 -8.13 -7.89 8.60
C ILE A 86 -8.33 -6.41 8.25
N TYR A 87 -7.30 -5.74 7.75
CA TYR A 87 -7.39 -4.36 7.26
C TYR A 87 -8.47 -4.22 6.18
N GLY A 88 -8.45 -5.08 5.14
CA GLY A 88 -9.46 -5.04 4.08
C GLY A 88 -10.89 -5.23 4.61
N LEU A 89 -11.09 -6.16 5.55
CA LEU A 89 -12.41 -6.41 6.15
C LEU A 89 -12.88 -5.25 7.04
N THR A 90 -11.97 -4.62 7.77
CA THR A 90 -12.29 -3.50 8.67
C THR A 90 -12.40 -2.17 7.95
N LEU A 91 -11.96 -2.06 6.70
CA LEU A 91 -11.97 -0.83 5.93
C LEU A 91 -13.39 -0.25 5.78
N SER A 92 -14.38 -1.10 5.47
CA SER A 92 -15.78 -0.67 5.35
C SER A 92 -16.41 -0.29 6.70
N ILE A 93 -16.00 -0.95 7.78
CA ILE A 93 -16.56 -0.72 9.12
C ILE A 93 -15.94 0.52 9.75
N LEU A 94 -14.62 0.55 9.92
CA LEU A 94 -13.87 1.58 10.64
C LEU A 94 -13.57 2.82 9.79
N GLY A 95 -13.66 2.70 8.47
CA GLY A 95 -13.22 3.71 7.53
C GLY A 95 -11.72 3.66 7.25
N PHE A 96 -11.31 4.26 6.14
CA PHE A 96 -9.94 4.19 5.62
C PHE A 96 -8.89 4.61 6.65
N PHE A 97 -9.08 5.76 7.30
CA PHE A 97 -8.06 6.36 8.16
C PHE A 97 -7.77 5.48 9.39
N LEU A 98 -8.82 5.12 10.13
CA LEU A 98 -8.68 4.35 11.37
C LEU A 98 -8.20 2.92 11.09
N ALA A 99 -8.73 2.27 10.05
CA ALA A 99 -8.26 0.95 9.62
C ALA A 99 -6.77 0.98 9.23
N THR A 100 -6.32 2.01 8.51
CA THR A 100 -4.92 2.15 8.08
C THR A 100 -3.98 2.40 9.26
N VAL A 101 -4.37 3.25 10.21
CA VAL A 101 -3.58 3.49 11.43
C VAL A 101 -3.42 2.19 12.23
N LEU A 102 -4.50 1.45 12.47
CA LEU A 102 -4.43 0.17 13.20
C LEU A 102 -3.62 -0.89 12.46
N PHE A 103 -3.77 -0.98 11.15
CA PHE A 103 -2.98 -1.87 10.30
C PHE A 103 -1.48 -1.58 10.43
N LEU A 104 -1.08 -0.31 10.35
CA LEU A 104 0.32 0.11 10.44
C LEU A 104 0.89 -0.09 11.85
N ILE A 105 0.13 0.23 12.91
CA ILE A 105 0.54 -0.06 14.30
C ILE A 105 0.80 -1.56 14.46
N THR A 106 -0.15 -2.39 14.01
CA THR A 106 -0.04 -3.85 14.09
C THR A 106 1.14 -4.36 13.27
N GLY A 107 1.34 -3.83 12.05
CA GLY A 107 2.44 -4.20 11.18
C GLY A 107 3.81 -3.86 11.77
N PHE A 108 3.97 -2.66 12.31
CA PHE A 108 5.20 -2.25 13.02
C PHE A 108 5.45 -3.09 14.26
N TRP A 109 4.40 -3.44 15.00
CA TRP A 109 4.51 -4.32 16.15
C TRP A 109 4.95 -5.74 15.76
N VAL A 110 4.37 -6.32 14.69
CA VAL A 110 4.77 -7.61 14.13
C VAL A 110 6.21 -7.59 13.61
N MET A 111 6.65 -6.48 13.01
CA MET A 111 8.05 -6.28 12.60
C MET A 111 9.02 -6.17 13.78
N GLY A 112 8.51 -5.94 15.00
CA GLY A 112 9.31 -5.88 16.22
C GLY A 112 9.79 -4.46 16.58
N ILE A 113 9.18 -3.41 16.01
CA ILE A 113 9.45 -2.03 16.43
C ILE A 113 8.91 -1.83 17.84
N ARG A 114 9.80 -1.48 18.78
CA ARG A 114 9.49 -1.34 20.22
C ARG A 114 9.38 0.12 20.68
N GLU A 115 9.80 1.07 19.85
CA GLU A 115 9.76 2.48 20.21
C GLU A 115 8.33 3.02 20.12
N GLN A 116 7.72 3.29 21.28
CA GLN A 116 6.33 3.75 21.39
C GLN A 116 6.07 5.03 20.57
N LYS A 117 7.04 5.96 20.52
CA LYS A 117 6.90 7.19 19.73
C LYS A 117 6.71 6.88 18.26
N VAL A 118 7.60 6.08 17.67
CA VAL A 118 7.54 5.68 16.25
C VAL A 118 6.33 4.80 15.98
N LEU A 119 5.98 3.92 16.93
CA LEU A 119 4.86 3.00 16.80
C LEU A 119 3.51 3.72 16.64
N PHE A 120 3.33 4.89 17.25
CA PHE A 120 2.06 5.64 17.15
C PHE A 120 2.14 6.86 16.23
N SER A 121 3.24 7.61 16.21
CA SER A 121 3.33 8.84 15.40
C SER A 121 3.40 8.54 13.91
N LEU A 122 4.23 7.57 13.52
CA LEU A 122 4.49 7.27 12.11
C LEU A 122 3.23 6.74 11.40
N PRO A 123 2.44 5.80 11.96
CA PRO A 123 1.18 5.38 11.36
C PRO A 123 0.21 6.52 11.11
N VAL A 124 0.06 7.45 12.06
CA VAL A 124 -0.86 8.58 11.95
C VAL A 124 -0.42 9.54 10.85
N ILE A 125 0.87 9.86 10.79
CA ILE A 125 1.42 10.73 9.74
C ILE A 125 1.24 10.09 8.36
N VAL A 126 1.61 8.82 8.22
CA VAL A 126 1.50 8.08 6.95
C VAL A 126 0.04 7.95 6.52
N ALA A 127 -0.86 7.56 7.43
CA ALA A 127 -2.29 7.46 7.13
C ALA A 127 -2.88 8.82 6.72
N THR A 128 -2.47 9.91 7.38
CA THR A 128 -2.91 11.28 7.03
C THR A 128 -2.42 11.67 5.65
N PHE A 129 -1.15 11.39 5.33
CA PHE A 129 -0.57 11.65 4.02
C PHE A 129 -1.35 10.92 2.92
N PHE A 130 -1.57 9.62 3.05
CA PHE A 130 -2.35 8.86 2.07
C PHE A 130 -3.80 9.32 1.97
N TRP A 131 -4.43 9.64 3.10
CA TRP A 131 -5.78 10.19 3.11
C TRP A 131 -5.86 11.51 2.34
N LEU A 132 -4.90 12.43 2.51
CA LEU A 132 -4.84 13.69 1.76
C LEU A 132 -4.59 13.45 0.27
N VAL A 133 -3.67 12.56 -0.10
CA VAL A 133 -3.41 12.23 -1.50
C VAL A 133 -4.67 11.69 -2.16
N LEU A 134 -5.35 10.74 -1.53
CA LEU A 134 -6.53 10.09 -2.11
C LEU A 134 -7.74 11.04 -2.17
N THR A 135 -7.98 11.85 -1.13
CA THR A 135 -9.15 12.73 -1.06
C THR A 135 -8.95 14.07 -1.76
N LYS A 136 -7.76 14.67 -1.71
CA LYS A 136 -7.50 16.01 -2.27
C LYS A 136 -6.87 15.98 -3.65
N ILE A 137 -5.92 15.08 -3.89
CA ILE A 137 -5.25 14.99 -5.20
C ILE A 137 -6.10 14.14 -6.13
N LEU A 138 -6.56 12.98 -5.66
CA LEU A 138 -7.30 12.03 -6.48
C LEU A 138 -8.82 12.22 -6.44
N SER A 139 -9.34 13.06 -5.54
CA SER A 139 -10.78 13.30 -5.35
C SER A 139 -11.61 12.02 -5.14
N ILE A 140 -10.98 10.96 -4.63
CA ILE A 140 -11.62 9.69 -4.34
C ILE A 140 -12.32 9.81 -2.99
N HIS A 141 -13.63 9.53 -2.98
CA HIS A 141 -14.37 9.37 -1.74
C HIS A 141 -13.95 8.06 -1.07
N LEU A 142 -13.34 8.19 0.10
CA LEU A 142 -12.97 7.05 0.93
C LEU A 142 -14.09 6.77 1.93
N ASP A 143 -14.29 5.50 2.25
CA ASP A 143 -15.21 5.10 3.31
C ASP A 143 -14.81 5.80 4.62
N SER A 144 -15.71 6.61 5.14
CA SER A 144 -15.55 7.28 6.44
C SER A 144 -15.92 6.36 7.62
N GLY A 145 -16.44 5.16 7.32
CA GLY A 145 -16.88 4.18 8.29
C GLY A 145 -18.10 4.63 9.11
N TRP A 146 -18.47 3.81 10.10
CA TRP A 146 -19.57 4.04 11.05
C TRP A 146 -19.49 5.33 11.86
N ILE A 147 -18.32 5.97 11.94
CA ILE A 147 -18.09 7.19 12.75
C ILE A 147 -18.88 8.38 12.18
N SER A 148 -19.01 8.48 10.86
CA SER A 148 -19.83 9.53 10.23
C SER A 148 -21.32 9.34 10.49
N TRP A 149 -21.80 8.08 10.46
CA TRP A 149 -23.19 7.74 10.82
C TRP A 149 -23.50 8.06 12.28
N LEU A 150 -22.61 7.68 13.21
CA LEU A 150 -22.76 8.00 14.63
C LEU A 150 -22.78 9.52 14.88
N LEU A 151 -21.85 10.27 14.28
CA LEU A 151 -21.79 11.72 14.42
C LEU A 151 -23.02 12.43 13.84
N SER A 152 -23.57 11.93 12.72
CA SER A 152 -24.82 12.47 12.16
C SER A 152 -26.02 12.27 13.09
N LYS A 153 -26.03 11.17 13.86
CA LYS A 153 -27.12 10.83 14.79
C LYS A 153 -27.09 11.61 16.12
N PHE A 154 -25.95 12.22 16.47
CA PHE A 154 -25.80 13.09 17.64
C PHE A 154 -25.89 14.59 17.29
N SER A 155 -26.07 14.92 16.01
CA SER A 155 -26.20 16.30 15.52
C SER A 155 -27.65 16.73 15.28
N ASP A 156 -28.62 15.88 15.65
CA ASP A 156 -30.06 16.17 15.75
C ASP A 156 -30.46 16.23 17.24
#